data_AF-A0A2J4PFG7-F1
#
_entry.id   AF-A0A2J4PFG7-F1
#
_cell.length_a   1.000
_cell.length_b   1.000
_cell.length_c   1.000
_cell.angle_alpha   90.00
_cell.angle_beta   90.00
_cell.angle_gamma   90.00
#
_symmetry.space_group_name_H-M   'P 1'
#
loop_
_entity.id
_entity.type
_entity.pdbx_description
1 polymer ?
#
loop_
_entity_poly.entity_id
_entity_poly.type
_entity_poly.pdbx_seq_one_letter_code
_entity_poly.pdbx_strand_id
1 'polypeptide(L)'
;LRDCEPAELTPERCFQIQLLLIHFYRRVVLKDPLLPEELLPAHWAGQTARQLCINIYQRVAPGALAFVGEKGESSVGELPAPGPLYFQRFGGLSGV
;
A
#
# COMPACT_ATOMS: atom_id res chain seq x y z
N LEU A 1 13.40 -2.63 -4.51
CA LEU A 1 12.86 -3.04 -3.19
C LEU A 1 13.52 -4.30 -2.64
N ARG A 2 13.67 -5.38 -3.43
CA ARG A 2 14.42 -6.57 -2.99
C ARG A 2 15.89 -6.25 -2.69
N ASP A 3 16.50 -5.47 -3.58
CA ASP A 3 17.93 -5.12 -3.51
C ASP A 3 18.14 -3.71 -2.95
N CYS A 4 17.16 -3.20 -2.20
CA CYS A 4 17.20 -1.86 -1.64
C CYS A 4 17.66 -1.96 -0.19
N GLU A 5 18.74 -1.24 0.14
CA GLU A 5 19.26 -1.20 1.49
C GLU A 5 18.23 -0.52 2.42
N PRO A 6 18.12 -0.93 3.71
CA PRO A 6 17.14 -0.35 4.62
C PRO A 6 17.22 1.19 4.72
N ALA A 7 18.42 1.76 4.63
CA ALA A 7 18.65 3.20 4.68
C ALA A 7 18.11 3.96 3.46
N GLU A 8 17.91 3.28 2.32
CA GLU A 8 17.35 3.90 1.11
C GLU A 8 15.83 4.06 1.17
N LEU A 9 15.15 3.33 2.07
CA LEU A 9 13.71 3.44 2.29
C LEU A 9 13.38 4.58 3.27
N THR A 10 13.75 5.80 2.86
CA THR A 10 13.39 7.01 3.60
C THR A 10 11.86 7.17 3.70
N PRO A 11 11.33 7.89 4.72
CA PRO A 11 9.90 8.14 4.84
C PRO A 11 9.28 8.71 3.56
N GLU A 12 9.93 9.70 2.94
CA GLU A 12 9.48 10.31 1.69
C GLU A 12 9.39 9.31 0.53
N ARG A 13 10.43 8.48 0.34
CA ARG A 13 10.41 7.47 -0.72
C ARG A 13 9.35 6.40 -0.47
N CYS A 14 9.16 6.01 0.79
CA CYS A 14 8.07 5.10 1.17
C CYS A 14 6.70 5.70 0.82
N PHE A 15 6.47 6.99 1.10
CA PHE A 15 5.25 7.69 0.72
C PHE A 15 5.05 7.70 -0.80
N GLN A 16 6.08 8.08 -1.57
CA GLN A 16 6.03 8.10 -3.04
C GLN A 16 5.71 6.71 -3.62
N ILE A 17 6.37 5.66 -3.12
CA ILE A 17 6.12 4.27 -3.55
C ILE A 17 4.70 3.87 -3.21
N GLN A 18 4.21 4.13 -2.00
CA GLN A 18 2.84 3.77 -1.59
C GLN A 18 1.80 4.48 -2.45
N LEU A 19 2.00 5.77 -2.74
CA LEU A 19 1.13 6.57 -3.59
C LEU A 19 1.02 5.96 -4.99
N LEU A 20 2.17 5.70 -5.64
CA LEU A 20 2.22 5.13 -6.98
C LEU A 20 1.64 3.70 -6.99
N LEU A 21 1.98 2.88 -6.00
CA LEU A 21 1.47 1.52 -5.86
C LEU A 21 -0.06 1.49 -5.86
N ILE A 22 -0.69 2.26 -4.96
CA ILE A 22 -2.14 2.29 -4.84
C ILE A 22 -2.79 2.92 -6.08
N HIS A 23 -2.17 3.95 -6.65
CA HIS A 23 -2.65 4.58 -7.89
C HIS A 23 -2.72 3.56 -9.04
N PHE A 24 -1.63 2.83 -9.30
CA PHE A 24 -1.59 1.83 -10.38
C PHE A 24 -2.45 0.60 -10.08
N TYR A 25 -2.40 0.10 -8.85
CA TYR A 25 -3.19 -1.08 -8.47
C TYR A 25 -4.70 -0.83 -8.60
N ARG A 26 -5.21 0.34 -8.18
CA ARG A 26 -6.62 0.70 -8.36
C ARG A 26 -7.05 0.68 -9.83
N ARG A 27 -6.21 1.13 -10.75
CA ARG A 27 -6.52 1.11 -12.19
C ARG A 27 -6.65 -0.31 -12.75
N VAL A 28 -5.92 -1.26 -12.20
CA VAL A 28 -6.02 -2.68 -12.55
C VAL A 28 -7.30 -3.27 -11.95
N VAL A 29 -7.51 -3.09 -10.64
CA VAL A 29 -8.68 -3.64 -9.92
C VAL A 29 -10.01 -3.13 -10.49
N LEU A 30 -10.08 -1.86 -10.89
CA LEU A 30 -11.29 -1.29 -11.50
C LEU A 30 -11.64 -1.92 -12.87
N LYS A 31 -10.71 -2.64 -13.49
CA LYS A 31 -10.92 -3.40 -14.73
C LYS A 31 -11.05 -4.90 -14.48
N ASP A 32 -10.94 -5.35 -13.23
CA ASP A 32 -11.11 -6.76 -12.89
C ASP A 32 -12.58 -7.15 -13.07
N PRO A 33 -12.89 -8.22 -13.82
CA PRO A 33 -14.27 -8.61 -14.11
C PRO A 33 -14.96 -9.28 -12.91
N LEU A 34 -14.27 -9.51 -11.79
CA LEU A 34 -14.79 -10.12 -10.55
C LEU A 34 -15.50 -11.47 -10.79
N LEU A 35 -15.03 -12.21 -11.80
CA LEU A 35 -15.55 -13.52 -12.12
C LEU A 35 -15.06 -14.57 -11.10
N PRO A 36 -15.86 -15.61 -10.84
CA PRO A 36 -15.38 -16.84 -10.21
C PRO A 36 -14.11 -17.36 -10.88
N GLU A 37 -13.23 -17.99 -10.10
CA GLU A 37 -11.93 -18.44 -10.58
C GLU A 37 -12.05 -19.44 -11.74
N GLU A 38 -13.12 -20.26 -11.76
CA GLU A 38 -13.36 -21.23 -12.83
C GLU A 38 -13.67 -20.59 -14.19
N LEU A 39 -14.03 -19.30 -14.20
CA LEU A 39 -14.37 -18.54 -15.40
C LEU A 39 -13.23 -17.62 -15.86
N LEU A 40 -12.12 -17.58 -15.12
CA LEU A 40 -10.98 -16.74 -15.47
C LEU A 40 -10.08 -17.42 -16.53
N PRO A 41 -9.41 -16.63 -17.38
CA PRO A 41 -8.37 -17.16 -18.26
C PRO A 41 -7.27 -17.87 -17.46
N ALA A 42 -6.69 -18.93 -18.04
CA ALA A 42 -5.66 -19.77 -17.37
C ALA A 42 -4.42 -19.00 -16.87
N HIS A 43 -4.16 -17.80 -17.37
CA HIS A 43 -3.03 -16.94 -16.99
C HIS A 43 -3.49 -15.59 -16.41
N TRP A 44 -4.67 -15.57 -15.78
CA TRP A 44 -5.18 -14.36 -15.13
C TRP A 44 -4.27 -13.92 -13.98
N ALA A 45 -3.70 -12.72 -14.10
CA ALA A 45 -2.70 -12.21 -13.16
C ALA A 45 -3.28 -11.60 -11.86
N GLY A 46 -4.61 -11.63 -11.65
CA GLY A 46 -5.29 -10.93 -10.57
C GLY A 46 -4.73 -11.25 -9.18
N GLN A 47 -4.59 -12.53 -8.85
CA GLN A 47 -4.07 -12.96 -7.54
C GLN A 47 -2.59 -12.59 -7.36
N THR A 48 -1.76 -12.79 -8.40
CA THR A 48 -0.35 -12.41 -8.35
C THR A 48 -0.17 -10.89 -8.19
N ALA A 49 -0.97 -10.09 -8.90
CA ALA A 49 -0.97 -8.63 -8.77
C ALA A 49 -1.41 -8.18 -7.37
N ARG A 50 -2.46 -8.81 -6.82
CA ARG A 50 -2.93 -8.57 -5.45
C ARG A 50 -1.82 -8.87 -4.43
N GLN A 51 -1.18 -10.03 -4.54
CA GLN A 51 -0.12 -10.41 -3.60
C GLN A 51 1.09 -9.49 -3.69
N LEU A 52 1.49 -9.09 -4.91
CA LEU A 52 2.55 -8.11 -5.10
C LEU A 52 2.21 -6.77 -4.45
N CYS A 53 0.96 -6.30 -4.61
CA CYS A 53 0.49 -5.07 -3.96
C CYS A 53 0.58 -5.17 -2.44
N ILE A 54 0.13 -6.28 -1.85
CA ILE A 54 0.19 -6.50 -0.39
C ILE A 54 1.63 -6.43 0.10
N ASN A 55 2.53 -7.18 -0.54
CA ASN A 55 3.94 -7.28 -0.13
C ASN A 55 4.65 -5.92 -0.18
N ILE A 56 4.41 -5.13 -1.24
CA ILE A 56 5.00 -3.79 -1.35
C ILE A 56 4.38 -2.85 -0.32
N TYR A 57 3.05 -2.82 -0.21
CA TYR A 57 2.34 -1.93 0.71
C TYR A 57 2.80 -2.14 2.16
N GLN A 58 2.84 -3.39 2.63
CA GLN A 58 3.27 -3.69 4.00
C GLN A 58 4.70 -3.21 4.28
N ARG A 59 5.61 -3.31 3.29
CA ARG A 59 6.99 -2.87 3.45
C ARG A 59 7.15 -1.36 3.55
N VAL A 60 6.34 -0.58 2.82
CA VAL A 60 6.47 0.89 2.78
C VAL A 60 5.53 1.61 3.74
N ALA A 61 4.50 0.93 4.27
CA ALA A 61 3.48 1.56 5.10
C ALA A 61 4.02 2.30 6.33
N PRO A 62 4.98 1.76 7.12
CA PRO A 62 5.51 2.47 8.27
C PRO A 62 6.21 3.78 7.89
N GLY A 63 7.07 3.77 6.87
CA GLY A 63 7.76 4.97 6.39
C GLY A 63 6.82 5.99 5.75
N ALA A 64 5.83 5.52 4.98
CA ALA A 64 4.81 6.38 4.40
C ALA A 64 3.96 7.05 5.49
N LEU A 65 3.61 6.32 6.55
CA LEU A 65 2.88 6.87 7.69
C LEU A 65 3.70 7.92 8.43
N ALA A 66 4.99 7.65 8.69
CA ALA A 66 5.88 8.61 9.32
C ALA A 66 5.97 9.91 8.51
N PHE A 67 6.11 9.81 7.18
CA PHE A 67 6.15 11.00 6.31
C PHE A 67 4.85 11.81 6.37
N VAL A 68 3.69 11.15 6.30
CA VAL A 68 2.39 11.84 6.38
C VAL A 68 2.20 12.48 7.76
N GLY A 69 2.60 11.80 8.84
CA GLY A 69 2.53 12.35 10.19
C GLY A 69 3.43 13.56 10.39
N GLU A 70 4.63 13.56 9.80
CA GLU A 70 5.59 14.67 9.89
C GLU A 70 5.22 15.87 9.01
N LYS A 71 4.72 15.63 7.79
CA LYS A 71 4.49 16.69 6.79
C LYS A 71 3.05 17.13 6.65
N GLY A 72 2.10 16.31 7.11
CA GLY A 72 0.68 16.60 7.00
C GLY A 72 0.17 17.44 8.15
N GLU A 73 -0.80 18.31 7.87
CA GLU A 73 -1.52 19.10 8.86
C GLU A 73 -3.03 19.02 8.62
N SER A 74 -3.78 19.17 9.71
CA SER A 74 -5.21 19.42 9.70
C SER A 74 -5.47 20.92 9.85
N SER A 75 -6.72 21.35 9.67
CA SER A 75 -7.13 22.74 9.93
C SER A 75 -6.97 23.19 11.38
N VAL A 76 -6.64 22.27 12.29
CA VAL A 76 -6.47 22.52 13.73
C VAL A 76 -5.08 22.14 14.25
N GLY A 77 -4.10 21.88 13.36
CA GLY A 77 -2.72 21.53 13.72
C GLY A 77 -2.32 20.14 13.24
N GLU A 78 -1.42 19.48 13.97
CA GLU A 78 -0.86 18.17 13.60
C GLU A 78 -1.92 17.10 13.31
N LEU A 79 -1.59 16.14 12.45
CA LEU A 79 -2.49 15.02 12.15
C LEU A 79 -2.61 14.07 13.36
N PRO A 80 -3.83 13.58 13.67
CA PRO A 80 -4.00 12.54 14.67
C PRO A 80 -3.38 11.23 14.19
N ALA A 81 -3.10 10.33 15.14
CA ALA A 81 -2.71 8.96 14.82
C ALA A 81 -3.78 8.27 13.95
N PRO A 82 -3.38 7.32 13.07
CA PRO A 82 -4.34 6.59 12.25
C PRO A 82 -5.37 5.83 13.09
N GLY A 83 -6.62 5.86 12.64
CA GLY A 83 -7.68 5.05 13.26
C GLY A 83 -7.49 3.54 13.04
N PRO A 84 -8.22 2.69 13.77
CA PRO A 84 -8.02 1.23 13.77
C PRO A 84 -8.10 0.56 12.39
N LEU A 85 -8.98 1.06 11.52
CA LEU A 85 -9.16 0.54 10.16
C LEU A 85 -7.89 0.65 9.30
N TYR A 86 -6.98 1.57 9.62
CA TYR A 86 -5.70 1.69 8.92
C TYR A 86 -4.88 0.41 9.06
N PHE A 87 -4.83 -0.15 10.27
CA PHE A 87 -4.03 -1.34 10.58
C PHE A 87 -4.65 -2.65 10.10
N GLN A 88 -5.94 -2.63 9.70
CA GLN A 88 -6.62 -3.79 9.13
C GLN A 88 -6.40 -3.94 7.61
N ARG A 89 -5.76 -2.97 6.96
CA ARG A 89 -5.52 -2.99 5.52
C ARG A 89 -4.73 -4.24 5.11
N PHE A 90 -5.14 -4.83 4.00
CA PHE A 90 -4.46 -5.98 3.38
C PHE A 90 -4.26 -7.20 4.30
N GLY A 91 -5.21 -7.43 5.22
CA GLY A 91 -5.16 -8.57 6.14
C GLY A 91 -4.33 -8.30 7.41
N GLY A 92 -3.90 -7.07 7.63
CA GLY A 92 -3.12 -6.66 8.78
C GLY A 92 -1.83 -5.98 8.36
N LEU A 93 -1.59 -4.81 8.95
CA LEU A 93 -0.28 -4.21 9.01
C LEU A 93 0.31 -4.58 10.37
N SER A 94 1.53 -5.09 10.40
CA SER A 94 2.30 -5.16 11.63
C SER A 94 2.47 -3.73 12.13
N GLY A 95 1.61 -3.32 13.06
CA GLY A 95 1.77 -2.07 13.78
C GLY A 95 3.12 -2.11 14.49
N VAL A 96 3.81 -0.98 14.50
CA VAL A 96 4.90 -0.72 15.44
C VAL A 96 4.38 -0.98 16.85
#